data_AF-A0A0G0DMD4-F1
#
_entry.id   AF-A0A0G0DMD4-F1
#
_cell.length_a   1.000
_cell.length_b   1.000
_cell.length_c   1.000
_cell.angle_alpha   90.00
_cell.angle_beta   90.00
_cell.angle_gamma   90.00
#
_symmetry.space_group_name_H-M   'P 1'
#
loop_
_entity.id
_entity.type
_entity.pdbx_description
1 polymer ?
#
loop_
_entity_poly.entity_id
_entity_poly.type
_entity_poly.pdbx_seq_one_letter_code
_entity_poly.pdbx_strand_id
1 'polypeptide(L)'
;MNTTDVPVFENLGFDSERYIELQKDEMLERLTRVNNGKLYLEIGGKLLEDPHASRVLPGFYLDTKIKILQSLETSFDIVYCLIYGDILKNRQLNNQKEGYIESAINTIKRLQDIFGVKPYIVINNIQDENNPLLVEAKQKLEGISDHVYLRYHIDGYPNDTQRILSNDGYGKDEEIPVQNKLVIVTGAASNSGKMSTCFGMIYFDHLRGLNSGYAKYETFPVWNLPLEHPINLAYEAATADIGDKNIIDEYHQKEYNEVSVNYNRDIDAFVILKKLASDLLPPDNMLNNYKSPTDMGMNHVKEAITNDEIICVASLNEIQRREAWYQEVIDNGFGEDSWVTACQELEKKALEYIQSKGYNPTLHL
;
A
#
# COMPACT_ATOMS: atom_id res chain seq x y z
N MET A 1 -4.76 -21.48 -9.56
CA MET A 1 -3.93 -20.46 -10.25
C MET A 1 -2.99 -19.78 -9.25
N ASN A 2 -1.71 -19.58 -9.58
CA ASN A 2 -0.79 -18.90 -8.67
C ASN A 2 -0.91 -17.36 -8.84
N THR A 3 -0.98 -16.63 -7.73
CA THR A 3 -1.18 -15.18 -7.72
C THR A 3 0.05 -14.41 -8.20
N THR A 4 1.21 -15.09 -8.31
CA THR A 4 2.46 -14.50 -8.79
C THR A 4 2.74 -14.71 -10.28
N ASP A 5 1.96 -15.54 -10.99
CA ASP A 5 2.25 -15.76 -12.42
C ASP A 5 1.90 -14.51 -13.23
N VAL A 6 2.74 -14.17 -14.20
CA VAL A 6 2.58 -13.05 -15.13
C VAL A 6 2.71 -13.61 -16.55
N PRO A 7 1.75 -13.37 -17.45
CA PRO A 7 1.87 -13.81 -18.84
C PRO A 7 2.95 -13.00 -19.56
N VAL A 8 3.51 -13.58 -20.62
CA VAL A 8 4.36 -12.84 -21.55
C VAL A 8 3.44 -12.18 -22.57
N PHE A 9 3.56 -10.87 -22.71
CA PHE A 9 2.80 -10.08 -23.69
C PHE A 9 3.64 -9.87 -24.95
N GLU A 10 3.05 -10.09 -26.12
CA GLU A 10 3.67 -9.79 -27.42
C GLU A 10 3.63 -8.27 -27.71
N ASN A 11 2.59 -7.59 -27.22
CA ASN A 11 2.34 -6.17 -27.38
C ASN A 11 2.27 -5.50 -26.00
N LEU A 12 2.97 -4.37 -25.86
CA LEU A 12 3.03 -3.60 -24.63
C LEU A 12 2.12 -2.37 -24.71
N GLY A 13 1.57 -1.96 -23.57
CA GLY A 13 0.73 -0.77 -23.42
C GLY A 13 1.20 0.17 -22.31
N PHE A 14 2.35 -0.10 -21.70
CA PHE A 14 2.91 0.65 -20.59
C PHE A 14 4.42 0.89 -20.75
N ASP A 15 4.87 2.11 -20.45
CA ASP A 15 6.27 2.50 -20.45
C ASP A 15 6.83 2.54 -19.01
N SER A 16 7.47 1.45 -18.59
CA SER A 16 8.05 1.35 -17.25
C SER A 16 9.15 2.37 -16.96
N GLU A 17 10.01 2.66 -17.94
CA GLU A 17 11.12 3.59 -17.73
C GLU A 17 10.59 5.00 -17.50
N ARG A 18 9.61 5.43 -18.31
CA ARG A 18 8.90 6.70 -18.09
C ARG A 18 8.20 6.75 -16.74
N TYR A 19 7.54 5.67 -16.33
CA TYR A 19 6.87 5.62 -15.02
C TYR A 19 7.88 5.74 -13.86
N ILE A 20 9.02 5.06 -13.96
CA ILE A 20 10.08 5.14 -12.96
C ILE A 20 10.58 6.58 -12.82
N GLU A 21 10.82 7.27 -13.93
CA GLU A 21 11.24 8.67 -13.94
C GLU A 21 10.21 9.59 -13.28
N LEU A 22 8.94 9.51 -13.70
CA LEU A 22 7.86 10.33 -13.15
C LEU A 22 7.66 10.10 -11.65
N GLN A 23 7.68 8.83 -11.23
CA GLN A 23 7.46 8.48 -9.84
C GLN A 23 8.63 8.88 -8.95
N LYS A 24 9.87 8.76 -9.45
CA LYS A 24 11.07 9.25 -8.77
C LYS A 24 10.97 10.77 -8.55
N ASP A 25 10.62 11.53 -9.58
CA ASP A 25 10.54 12.99 -9.51
C ASP A 25 9.46 13.43 -8.50
N GLU A 26 8.28 12.80 -8.51
CA GLU A 26 7.22 13.06 -7.53
C GLU A 26 7.67 12.75 -6.09
N MET A 27 8.38 11.63 -5.88
CA MET A 27 8.89 11.28 -4.55
C MET A 27 9.91 12.32 -4.04
N LEU A 28 10.80 12.78 -4.91
CA LEU A 28 11.77 13.82 -4.58
C LEU A 28 11.07 15.17 -4.31
N GLU A 29 10.07 15.54 -5.11
CA GLU A 29 9.25 16.74 -4.87
C GLU A 29 8.52 16.65 -3.53
N ARG A 30 7.94 15.49 -3.20
CA ARG A 30 7.28 15.28 -1.90
C ARG A 30 8.25 15.47 -0.75
N LEU A 31 9.49 14.99 -0.90
CA LEU A 31 10.54 15.13 0.10
C LEU A 31 10.97 16.59 0.32
N THR A 32 10.87 17.47 -0.70
CA THR A 32 11.15 18.91 -0.52
C THR A 32 10.08 19.64 0.29
N ARG A 33 8.86 19.08 0.40
CA ARG A 33 7.78 19.65 1.22
C ARG A 33 7.99 19.46 2.73
N VAL A 34 8.97 18.66 3.13
CA VAL A 34 9.39 18.50 4.53
C VAL A 34 10.59 19.40 4.82
N ASN A 35 10.40 20.42 5.67
CA ASN A 35 11.44 21.39 6.02
C ASN A 35 12.43 20.86 7.06
N ASN A 36 11.97 20.68 8.30
CA ASN A 36 12.78 20.24 9.44
C ASN A 36 12.17 19.00 10.07
N GLY A 37 12.35 17.85 9.44
CA GLY A 37 11.74 16.59 9.86
C GLY A 37 11.99 15.50 8.84
N LYS A 38 11.17 14.45 8.87
CA LYS A 38 11.25 13.29 7.99
C LYS A 38 9.98 13.14 7.15
N LEU A 39 10.11 12.53 5.97
CA LEU A 39 8.98 12.04 5.19
C LEU A 39 8.81 10.55 5.48
N TYR A 40 7.72 10.20 6.16
CA TYR A 40 7.32 8.82 6.36
C TYR A 40 6.42 8.40 5.18
N LEU A 41 6.99 7.61 4.28
CA LEU A 41 6.31 7.16 3.07
C LEU A 41 5.76 5.75 3.27
N GLU A 42 4.44 5.64 3.36
CA GLU A 42 3.77 4.34 3.38
C GLU A 42 3.73 3.73 1.98
N ILE A 43 4.25 2.51 1.85
CA ILE A 43 4.15 1.72 0.62
C ILE A 43 2.91 0.83 0.68
N GLY A 44 1.93 1.11 -0.17
CA GLY A 44 0.78 0.24 -0.42
C GLY A 44 1.17 -1.00 -1.22
N GLY A 45 0.52 -2.13 -0.91
CA GLY A 45 0.80 -3.43 -1.52
C GLY A 45 2.21 -3.98 -1.22
N LYS A 46 2.69 -4.87 -2.09
CA LYS A 46 4.03 -5.46 -1.97
C LYS A 46 5.08 -4.49 -2.51
N LEU A 47 6.21 -4.38 -1.80
CA LEU A 47 7.34 -3.54 -2.20
C LEU A 47 8.28 -4.24 -3.20
N LEU A 48 8.56 -5.53 -2.99
CA LEU A 48 9.56 -6.24 -3.79
C LEU A 48 9.08 -6.60 -5.19
N GLU A 49 7.84 -7.06 -5.31
CA GLU A 49 7.27 -7.56 -6.55
C GLU A 49 5.79 -7.18 -6.64
N ASP A 50 5.33 -6.72 -7.80
CA ASP A 50 3.92 -6.42 -8.07
C ASP A 50 3.38 -7.20 -9.29
N PRO A 51 3.04 -8.49 -9.11
CA PRO A 51 2.50 -9.32 -10.19
C PRO A 51 1.14 -8.85 -10.71
N HIS A 52 0.32 -8.23 -9.85
CA HIS A 52 -0.96 -7.70 -10.30
C HIS A 52 -0.73 -6.55 -11.28
N ALA A 53 0.08 -5.55 -10.92
CA ALA A 53 0.44 -4.47 -11.83
C ALA A 53 1.02 -4.99 -13.15
N SER A 54 1.91 -5.98 -13.08
CA SER A 54 2.52 -6.57 -14.28
C SER A 54 1.52 -7.29 -15.20
N ARG A 55 0.40 -7.79 -14.66
CA ARG A 55 -0.69 -8.40 -15.46
C ARG A 55 -1.64 -7.39 -16.05
N VAL A 56 -1.94 -6.29 -15.36
CA VAL A 56 -2.89 -5.27 -15.82
C VAL A 56 -2.24 -4.16 -16.64
N LEU A 57 -0.92 -3.99 -16.53
CA LEU A 57 -0.11 -3.02 -17.26
C LEU A 57 0.97 -3.74 -18.10
N PRO A 58 0.64 -4.32 -19.27
CA PRO A 58 1.64 -4.92 -20.18
C PRO A 58 2.81 -3.99 -20.47
N GLY A 59 3.98 -4.31 -19.91
CA GLY A 59 5.19 -3.47 -19.95
C GLY A 59 5.68 -3.02 -18.58
N PHE A 60 4.87 -3.14 -17.52
CA PHE A 60 5.23 -2.87 -16.13
C PHE A 60 6.23 -3.90 -15.59
N TYR A 61 7.34 -3.45 -15.01
CA TYR A 61 8.33 -4.36 -14.42
C TYR A 61 7.91 -4.84 -13.03
N LEU A 62 8.08 -6.13 -12.75
CA LEU A 62 7.73 -6.73 -11.45
C LEU A 62 8.37 -5.99 -10.27
N ASP A 63 9.62 -5.55 -10.44
CA ASP A 63 10.47 -4.88 -9.45
C ASP A 63 10.43 -3.34 -9.58
N THR A 64 9.41 -2.77 -10.22
CA THR A 64 9.32 -1.31 -10.50
C THR A 64 9.54 -0.45 -9.24
N LYS A 65 8.94 -0.79 -8.10
CA LYS A 65 9.13 -0.03 -6.85
C LYS A 65 10.57 -0.09 -6.34
N ILE A 66 11.28 -1.21 -6.54
CA ILE A 66 12.71 -1.32 -6.23
C ILE A 66 13.51 -0.37 -7.11
N LYS A 67 13.26 -0.40 -8.43
CA LYS A 67 13.95 0.44 -9.41
C LYS A 67 13.75 1.93 -9.11
N ILE A 68 12.53 2.34 -8.77
CA ILE A 68 12.22 3.71 -8.32
C ILE A 68 13.07 4.07 -7.12
N LEU A 69 13.04 3.28 -6.04
CA LEU A 69 13.80 3.59 -4.82
C LEU A 69 15.32 3.64 -5.05
N GLN A 70 15.86 2.73 -5.87
CA GLN A 70 17.28 2.74 -6.24
C GLN A 70 17.67 3.96 -7.08
N SER A 71 16.74 4.51 -7.87
CA SER A 71 16.98 5.69 -8.71
C SER A 71 16.94 7.03 -7.98
N LEU A 72 16.48 7.07 -6.72
CA LEU A 72 16.33 8.33 -5.96
C LEU A 72 17.64 9.01 -5.58
N GLU A 73 18.76 8.28 -5.61
CA GLU A 73 20.09 8.74 -5.13
C GLU A 73 20.04 9.38 -3.72
N THR A 74 19.04 9.00 -2.92
CA THR A 74 18.74 9.56 -1.60
C THR A 74 18.78 8.44 -0.57
N SER A 75 19.54 8.63 0.51
CA SER A 75 19.56 7.67 1.63
C SER A 75 18.18 7.61 2.31
N PHE A 76 17.75 6.39 2.63
CA PHE A 76 16.50 6.16 3.34
C PHE A 76 16.63 5.04 4.36
N ASP A 77 15.77 5.09 5.38
CA ASP A 77 15.57 3.96 6.29
C ASP A 77 14.36 3.13 5.84
N ILE A 78 14.34 1.85 6.21
CA ILE A 78 13.19 0.97 5.99
C ILE A 78 12.60 0.58 7.35
N VAL A 79 11.29 0.77 7.52
CA VAL A 79 10.52 0.26 8.65
C VAL A 79 9.61 -0.86 8.15
N TYR A 80 9.78 -2.07 8.69
CA TYR A 80 9.03 -3.25 8.29
C TYR A 80 8.00 -3.62 9.37
N CYS A 81 6.72 -3.45 9.06
CA CYS A 81 5.61 -3.64 9.98
C CYS A 81 5.02 -5.06 9.93
N LEU A 82 4.92 -5.66 11.10
CA LEU A 82 4.17 -6.87 11.43
C LEU A 82 3.03 -6.49 12.38
N ILE A 83 2.01 -7.35 12.50
CA ILE A 83 0.90 -7.11 13.42
C ILE A 83 0.65 -8.33 14.31
N TYR A 84 0.47 -8.08 15.62
CA TYR A 84 0.26 -9.08 16.66
C TYR A 84 -0.80 -10.13 16.27
N GLY A 85 -1.95 -9.69 15.76
CA GLY A 85 -3.03 -10.60 15.38
C GLY A 85 -2.66 -11.60 14.27
N ASP A 86 -1.84 -11.20 13.30
CA ASP A 86 -1.40 -12.08 12.21
C ASP A 86 -0.32 -13.05 12.67
N ILE A 87 0.51 -12.66 13.65
CA ILE A 87 1.46 -13.55 14.33
C ILE A 87 0.69 -14.68 15.03
N LEU A 88 -0.33 -14.34 15.82
CA LEU A 88 -1.12 -15.34 16.55
C LEU A 88 -1.85 -16.32 15.63
N LYS A 89 -2.34 -15.83 14.48
CA LYS A 89 -3.04 -16.64 13.48
C LYS A 89 -2.11 -17.41 12.55
N ASN A 90 -0.80 -17.13 12.62
CA ASN A 90 0.19 -17.60 11.65
C ASN A 90 -0.27 -17.36 10.20
N ARG A 91 -0.71 -16.12 9.90
CA ARG A 91 -1.30 -15.76 8.61
C ARG A 91 -0.39 -16.17 7.45
N GLN A 92 -0.94 -16.87 6.48
CA GLN A 92 -0.20 -17.22 5.27
C GLN A 92 -0.07 -15.98 4.36
N LEU A 93 1.16 -15.65 3.96
CA LEU A 93 1.44 -14.47 3.11
C LEU A 93 1.45 -14.79 1.61
N ASN A 94 1.60 -16.07 1.29
CA ASN A 94 1.65 -16.60 -0.05
C ASN A 94 1.01 -18.00 -0.05
N ASN A 95 0.86 -18.59 -1.23
CA ASN A 95 0.34 -19.95 -1.37
C ASN A 95 1.39 -21.02 -0.96
N GLN A 96 2.50 -20.62 -0.35
CA GLN A 96 3.53 -21.54 0.15
C GLN A 96 3.22 -21.90 1.60
N LYS A 97 3.62 -23.10 2.04
CA LYS A 97 3.40 -23.61 3.41
C LYS A 97 4.35 -22.99 4.43
N GLU A 98 4.78 -21.74 4.23
CA GLU A 98 5.70 -21.04 5.11
C GLU A 98 4.94 -20.26 6.18
N GLY A 99 5.47 -20.25 7.41
CA GLY A 99 4.88 -19.48 8.50
C GLY A 99 5.00 -17.97 8.27
N TYR A 100 4.14 -17.20 8.94
CA TYR A 100 4.08 -15.74 8.81
C TYR A 100 5.44 -15.09 9.13
N ILE A 101 6.08 -15.54 10.20
CA ILE A 101 7.37 -14.99 10.68
C ILE A 101 8.52 -15.41 9.77
N GLU A 102 8.55 -16.67 9.33
CA GLU A 102 9.58 -17.15 8.40
C GLU A 102 9.51 -16.40 7.06
N SER A 103 8.30 -16.21 6.52
CA SER A 103 8.10 -15.45 5.28
C SER A 103 8.46 -13.96 5.45
N ALA A 104 8.15 -13.36 6.60
CA ALA A 104 8.59 -12.01 6.94
C ALA A 104 10.12 -11.89 7.02
N ILE A 105 10.79 -12.83 7.69
CA ILE A 105 12.25 -12.89 7.80
C ILE A 105 12.90 -12.96 6.41
N ASN A 106 12.37 -13.81 5.52
CA ASN A 106 12.87 -13.91 4.15
C ASN A 106 12.72 -12.58 3.39
N THR A 107 11.57 -11.93 3.55
CA THR A 107 11.32 -10.61 2.93
C THR A 107 12.27 -9.55 3.47
N ILE A 108 12.49 -9.49 4.79
CA ILE A 108 13.41 -8.54 5.43
C ILE A 108 14.84 -8.75 4.95
N LYS A 109 15.31 -10.00 4.88
CA LYS A 109 16.65 -10.31 4.33
C LYS A 109 16.79 -9.86 2.88
N ARG A 110 15.78 -10.14 2.03
CA ARG A 110 15.78 -9.67 0.64
C ARG A 110 15.84 -8.14 0.55
N LEU A 111 15.07 -7.43 1.37
CA LEU A 111 15.12 -5.97 1.43
C LEU A 111 16.52 -5.47 1.81
N GLN A 112 17.15 -6.10 2.81
CA GLN A 112 18.52 -5.78 3.21
C GLN A 112 19.53 -6.04 2.09
N ASP A 113 19.42 -7.17 1.38
CA ASP A 113 20.31 -7.54 0.29
C ASP A 113 20.16 -6.59 -0.92
N ILE A 114 18.93 -6.17 -1.24
CA ILE A 114 18.61 -5.32 -2.40
C ILE A 114 19.04 -3.86 -2.17
N PHE A 115 18.75 -3.32 -0.98
CA PHE A 115 18.95 -1.90 -0.69
C PHE A 115 20.23 -1.62 0.12
N GLY A 116 20.87 -2.63 0.69
CA GLY A 116 22.02 -2.46 1.58
C GLY A 116 21.66 -1.75 2.91
N VAL A 117 20.38 -1.66 3.25
CA VAL A 117 19.85 -1.00 4.46
C VAL A 117 19.21 -2.06 5.35
N LYS A 118 19.59 -2.10 6.63
CA LYS A 118 18.99 -3.01 7.61
C LYS A 118 17.61 -2.46 8.04
N PRO A 119 16.50 -3.17 7.76
CA PRO A 119 15.18 -2.67 8.15
C PRO A 119 14.97 -2.67 9.66
N TYR A 120 14.31 -1.63 10.18
CA TYR A 120 13.76 -1.59 11.53
C TYR A 120 12.49 -2.44 11.58
N ILE A 121 12.46 -3.47 12.44
CA ILE A 121 11.33 -4.40 12.54
C ILE A 121 10.36 -3.91 13.62
N VAL A 122 9.08 -3.78 13.29
CA VAL A 122 8.03 -3.29 14.19
C VAL A 122 6.92 -4.33 14.33
N ILE A 123 6.49 -4.62 15.55
CA ILE A 123 5.29 -5.41 15.83
C ILE A 123 4.20 -4.49 16.38
N ASN A 124 3.12 -4.35 15.63
CA ASN A 124 2.00 -3.47 15.96
C ASN A 124 0.87 -4.16 16.73
N ASN A 125 0.10 -3.34 17.44
CA ASN A 125 -1.17 -3.70 18.09
C ASN A 125 -1.03 -4.82 19.12
N ILE A 126 0.03 -4.79 19.92
CA ILE A 126 0.28 -5.77 20.98
C ILE A 126 -0.73 -5.57 22.10
N GLN A 127 -1.46 -6.65 22.43
CA GLN A 127 -2.42 -6.69 23.53
C GLN A 127 -1.86 -7.41 24.77
N ASP A 128 -0.98 -8.39 24.57
CA ASP A 128 -0.32 -9.15 25.63
C ASP A 128 1.12 -9.47 25.21
N GLU A 129 2.08 -8.79 25.83
CA GLU A 129 3.51 -8.98 25.60
C GLU A 129 4.01 -10.36 26.04
N ASN A 130 3.31 -11.01 26.98
CA ASN A 130 3.71 -12.31 27.52
C ASN A 130 3.16 -13.49 26.71
N ASN A 131 2.43 -13.23 25.62
CA ASN A 131 1.89 -14.27 24.78
C ASN A 131 3.02 -15.15 24.20
N PRO A 132 3.01 -16.49 24.40
CA PRO A 132 4.10 -17.35 23.96
C PRO A 132 4.42 -17.27 22.46
N LEU A 133 3.41 -17.09 21.60
CA LEU A 133 3.60 -16.98 20.16
C LEU A 133 4.28 -15.67 19.77
N LEU A 134 3.94 -14.58 20.45
CA LEU A 134 4.62 -13.29 20.28
C LEU A 134 6.09 -13.39 20.74
N VAL A 135 6.33 -14.01 21.89
CA VAL A 135 7.69 -14.19 22.44
C VAL A 135 8.56 -15.01 21.47
N GLU A 136 8.04 -16.12 20.93
CA GLU A 136 8.75 -16.92 19.94
C GLU A 136 9.01 -16.13 18.64
N ALA A 137 8.00 -15.40 18.14
CA ALA A 137 8.13 -14.56 16.97
C ALA A 137 9.22 -13.49 17.14
N LYS A 138 9.21 -12.79 18.28
CA LYS A 138 10.20 -11.78 18.64
C LYS A 138 11.60 -12.38 18.66
N GLN A 139 11.80 -13.53 19.31
CA GLN A 139 13.09 -14.23 19.35
C GLN A 139 13.62 -14.57 17.95
N LYS A 140 12.75 -15.05 17.04
CA LYS A 140 13.14 -15.34 15.66
C LYS A 140 13.55 -14.07 14.89
N LEU A 141 12.81 -12.98 15.06
CA LEU A 141 13.10 -11.69 14.41
C LEU A 141 14.38 -11.04 14.97
N GLU A 142 14.64 -11.17 16.26
CA GLU A 142 15.91 -10.75 16.91
C GLU A 142 17.11 -11.58 16.44
N GLY A 143 16.90 -12.73 15.80
CA GLY A 143 17.95 -13.47 15.10
C GLY A 143 18.48 -12.77 13.85
N ILE A 144 17.76 -11.77 13.31
CA ILE A 144 18.15 -11.02 12.08
C ILE A 144 18.20 -9.50 12.28
N SER A 145 17.73 -9.00 13.42
CA SER A 145 17.75 -7.58 13.79
C SER A 145 18.29 -7.41 15.21
N ASP A 146 18.90 -6.26 15.49
CA ASP A 146 19.44 -5.99 16.83
C ASP A 146 18.33 -5.67 17.83
N HIS A 147 17.19 -5.18 17.34
CA HIS A 147 16.01 -4.84 18.14
C HIS A 147 14.73 -5.04 17.33
N VAL A 148 13.65 -5.40 18.01
CA VAL A 148 12.28 -5.46 17.47
C VAL A 148 11.43 -4.48 18.25
N TYR A 149 10.94 -3.45 17.56
CA TYR A 149 10.21 -2.34 18.16
C TYR A 149 8.76 -2.72 18.43
N LEU A 150 8.31 -2.53 19.67
CA LEU A 150 6.99 -2.93 20.12
C LEU A 150 6.03 -1.74 20.16
N ARG A 151 4.85 -1.93 19.56
CA ARG A 151 3.78 -0.94 19.53
C ARG A 151 2.47 -1.54 20.01
N TYR A 152 1.75 -0.79 20.84
CA TYR A 152 0.69 -1.34 21.68
C TYR A 152 -0.70 -1.08 21.14
N HIS A 153 -1.65 -1.89 21.58
CA HIS A 153 -3.06 -1.58 21.40
C HIS A 153 -3.41 -0.25 22.09
N ILE A 154 -4.11 0.63 21.37
CA ILE A 154 -4.61 1.91 21.88
C ILE A 154 -6.13 1.81 21.94
N ASP A 155 -6.69 1.83 23.15
CA ASP A 155 -8.14 1.81 23.34
C ASP A 155 -8.77 3.04 22.65
N GLY A 156 -9.88 2.82 21.94
CA GLY A 156 -10.60 3.89 21.26
C GLY A 156 -9.98 4.33 19.93
N TYR A 157 -8.89 3.70 19.47
CA TYR A 157 -8.37 3.92 18.13
C TYR A 157 -9.40 3.48 17.06
N PRO A 158 -9.66 4.28 16.00
CA PRO A 158 -9.01 5.55 15.63
C PRO A 158 -9.73 6.83 16.11
N ASN A 159 -10.79 6.72 16.91
CA ASN A 159 -11.73 7.82 17.16
C ASN A 159 -11.32 8.77 18.28
N ASP A 160 -10.69 8.26 19.34
CA ASP A 160 -10.26 9.02 20.52
C ASP A 160 -8.88 9.66 20.32
N THR A 161 -8.83 10.79 19.59
CA THR A 161 -7.57 11.46 19.24
C THR A 161 -6.80 11.96 20.44
N GLN A 162 -7.48 12.37 21.52
CA GLN A 162 -6.82 12.80 22.75
C GLN A 162 -6.03 11.65 23.37
N ARG A 163 -6.63 10.46 23.44
CA ARG A 163 -5.91 9.28 23.94
C ARG A 163 -4.80 8.85 23.00
N ILE A 164 -5.06 8.81 21.69
CA ILE A 164 -4.07 8.44 20.68
C ILE A 164 -2.82 9.32 20.78
N LEU A 165 -2.99 10.64 20.92
CA LEU A 165 -1.90 11.63 20.97
C LEU A 165 -1.40 11.88 22.42
N SER A 166 -1.33 10.83 23.24
CA SER A 166 -0.91 10.93 24.64
C SER A 166 0.12 9.87 25.03
N ASN A 167 0.61 9.94 26.27
CA ASN A 167 1.46 8.91 26.88
C ASN A 167 0.77 7.54 26.98
N ASP A 168 -0.57 7.51 27.03
CA ASP A 168 -1.37 6.27 27.06
C ASP A 168 -1.77 5.79 25.65
N GLY A 169 -1.39 6.55 24.62
CA GLY A 169 -1.52 6.22 23.19
C GLY A 169 -0.15 5.98 22.57
N TYR A 170 0.22 6.80 21.57
CA TYR A 170 1.51 6.68 20.90
C TYR A 170 2.71 6.84 21.83
N GLY A 171 2.60 7.59 22.93
CA GLY A 171 3.70 7.72 23.89
C GLY A 171 4.01 6.45 24.69
N LYS A 172 3.17 5.42 24.60
CA LYS A 172 3.45 4.10 25.17
C LYS A 172 4.35 3.25 24.26
N ASP A 173 4.35 3.54 22.95
CA ASP A 173 5.11 2.78 21.96
C ASP A 173 6.63 2.96 22.15
N GLU A 174 7.40 1.97 21.71
CA GLU A 174 8.84 2.14 21.58
C GLU A 174 9.17 3.06 20.40
N GLU A 175 10.09 3.98 20.64
CA GLU A 175 10.58 4.86 19.59
C GLU A 175 11.51 4.12 18.63
N ILE A 176 11.30 4.33 17.33
CA ILE A 176 12.12 3.78 16.26
C ILE A 176 13.17 4.84 15.86
N PRO A 177 14.48 4.61 16.08
CA PRO A 177 15.53 5.61 15.93
C PRO A 177 16.02 5.70 14.47
N VAL A 178 15.09 6.01 13.56
CA VAL A 178 15.40 6.30 12.14
C VAL A 178 16.26 7.56 12.04
N GLN A 179 17.20 7.56 11.09
CA GLN A 179 18.23 8.59 10.91
C GLN A 179 18.01 9.42 9.65
N ASN A 180 17.51 8.80 8.58
CA ASN A 180 17.39 9.41 7.27
C ASN A 180 16.14 10.28 7.14
N LYS A 181 16.20 11.29 6.27
CA LYS A 181 15.05 12.18 5.99
C LYS A 181 13.88 11.41 5.34
N LEU A 182 14.19 10.45 4.48
CA LEU A 182 13.19 9.58 3.86
C LEU A 182 13.11 8.26 4.65
N VAL A 183 11.91 7.87 5.03
CA VAL A 183 11.65 6.61 5.74
C VAL A 183 10.58 5.84 4.98
N ILE A 184 10.97 4.70 4.41
CA ILE A 184 10.09 3.79 3.68
C ILE A 184 9.41 2.86 4.68
N VAL A 185 8.08 2.97 4.81
CA VAL A 185 7.28 2.14 5.72
C VAL A 185 6.52 1.10 4.90
N THR A 186 6.92 -0.16 5.05
CA THR A 186 6.32 -1.31 4.38
C THR A 186 5.92 -2.37 5.42
N GLY A 187 5.35 -3.50 5.00
CA GLY A 187 5.00 -4.56 5.93
C GLY A 187 4.62 -5.88 5.28
N ALA A 188 4.41 -6.89 6.13
CA ALA A 188 4.18 -8.26 5.69
C ALA A 188 2.85 -8.46 4.95
N ALA A 189 1.83 -7.67 5.28
CA ALA A 189 0.51 -7.79 4.68
C ALA A 189 -0.27 -6.46 4.72
N SER A 190 -1.44 -6.45 4.08
CA SER A 190 -2.46 -5.43 4.32
C SER A 190 -2.80 -5.37 5.82
N ASN A 191 -3.10 -4.16 6.32
CA ASN A 191 -3.42 -3.89 7.72
C ASN A 191 -2.33 -4.25 8.75
N SER A 192 -1.05 -4.29 8.37
CA SER A 192 0.05 -4.51 9.33
C SER A 192 0.36 -3.33 10.27
N GLY A 193 -0.44 -2.27 10.23
CA GLY A 193 -0.27 -1.07 11.09
C GLY A 193 0.59 0.06 10.52
N LYS A 194 0.97 0.01 9.23
CA LYS A 194 1.86 1.00 8.57
C LYS A 194 1.49 2.46 8.84
N MET A 195 0.27 2.88 8.52
CA MET A 195 -0.21 4.25 8.77
C MET A 195 -0.07 4.65 10.25
N SER A 196 -0.48 3.76 11.16
CA SER A 196 -0.34 4.02 12.60
C SER A 196 1.14 4.14 13.00
N THR A 197 2.05 3.39 12.38
CA THR A 197 3.50 3.50 12.60
C THR A 197 4.03 4.83 12.13
N CYS A 198 3.66 5.27 10.92
CA CYS A 198 3.99 6.61 10.44
C CYS A 198 3.56 7.69 11.43
N PHE A 199 2.31 7.63 11.91
CA PHE A 199 1.79 8.62 12.86
C PHE A 199 2.42 8.56 14.25
N GLY A 200 2.74 7.37 14.76
CA GLY A 200 3.48 7.22 16.01
C GLY A 200 4.88 7.84 15.92
N MET A 201 5.58 7.64 14.80
CA MET A 201 6.89 8.27 14.58
C MET A 201 6.76 9.80 14.42
N ILE A 202 5.74 10.28 13.72
CA ILE A 202 5.43 11.72 13.61
C ILE A 202 5.12 12.33 14.98
N TYR A 203 4.41 11.60 15.85
CA TYR A 203 4.16 12.01 17.23
C TYR A 203 5.46 12.22 18.01
N PHE A 204 6.39 11.27 17.98
CA PHE A 204 7.69 11.43 18.65
C PHE A 204 8.55 12.56 18.04
N ASP A 205 8.52 12.71 16.71
CA ASP A 205 9.18 13.82 16.03
C ASP A 205 8.60 15.17 16.47
N HIS A 206 7.27 15.28 16.56
CA HIS A 206 6.59 16.49 17.03
C HIS A 206 6.98 16.86 18.47
N LEU A 207 7.08 15.89 19.38
CA LEU A 207 7.54 16.11 20.76
C LEU A 207 8.97 16.70 20.82
N ARG A 208 9.77 16.55 19.74
CA ARG A 208 11.11 17.13 19.59
C ARG A 208 11.15 18.44 18.81
N GLY A 209 10.00 18.96 18.40
CA GLY A 209 9.90 20.14 17.54
C GLY A 209 10.29 19.87 16.08
N LEU A 210 10.27 18.61 15.63
CA LEU A 210 10.41 18.27 14.21
C LEU A 210 9.04 18.34 13.52
N ASN A 211 9.04 18.83 12.29
CA ASN A 211 7.87 19.01 11.44
C ASN A 211 7.87 17.94 10.33
N SER A 212 7.74 16.68 10.75
CA SER A 212 7.70 15.52 9.86
C SER A 212 6.36 15.40 9.15
N GLY A 213 6.37 14.73 8.00
CA GLY A 213 5.20 14.55 7.15
C GLY A 213 4.96 13.09 6.79
N TYR A 214 3.80 12.84 6.18
CA TYR A 214 3.40 11.54 5.68
C TYR A 214 2.91 11.65 4.24
N ALA A 215 3.16 10.61 3.46
CA ALA A 215 2.55 10.42 2.16
C ALA A 215 2.36 8.92 1.90
N LYS A 216 1.53 8.59 0.91
CA LYS A 216 1.24 7.21 0.57
C LYS A 216 1.57 6.97 -0.90
N TYR A 217 2.32 5.89 -1.17
CA TYR A 217 2.57 5.42 -2.52
C TYR A 217 1.86 4.09 -2.76
N GLU A 218 0.86 4.12 -3.62
CA GLU A 218 0.10 2.94 -4.04
C GLU A 218 -0.15 2.99 -5.55
N THR A 219 -0.01 1.84 -6.21
CA THR A 219 -0.17 1.75 -7.67
C THR A 219 -1.64 1.84 -8.10
N PHE A 220 -2.56 1.34 -7.26
CA PHE A 220 -3.99 1.22 -7.56
C PHE A 220 -4.87 1.66 -6.37
N PRO A 221 -6.05 2.24 -6.63
CA PRO A 221 -6.57 2.59 -7.96
C PRO A 221 -5.78 3.73 -8.61
N VAL A 222 -5.88 3.86 -9.94
CA VAL A 222 -5.24 4.94 -10.71
C VAL A 222 -6.15 6.16 -10.65
N TRP A 223 -5.76 7.12 -9.81
CA TRP A 223 -6.61 8.22 -9.37
C TRP A 223 -7.13 9.11 -10.51
N ASN A 224 -6.36 9.29 -11.58
CA ASN A 224 -6.69 10.15 -12.71
C ASN A 224 -7.28 9.38 -13.91
N LEU A 225 -7.66 8.12 -13.74
CA LEU A 225 -8.48 7.35 -14.68
C LEU A 225 -9.93 7.27 -14.18
N PRO A 226 -10.92 7.11 -15.08
CA PRO A 226 -12.32 6.94 -14.69
C PRO A 226 -12.54 5.77 -13.72
N LEU A 227 -13.60 5.85 -12.91
CA LEU A 227 -13.98 4.79 -11.99
C LEU A 227 -14.24 3.46 -12.73
N GLU A 228 -14.89 3.56 -13.89
CA GLU A 228 -15.25 2.44 -14.75
C GLU A 228 -14.10 1.97 -15.66
N HIS A 229 -12.92 2.58 -15.56
CA HIS A 229 -11.76 2.16 -16.34
C HIS A 229 -11.36 0.72 -15.95
N PRO A 230 -11.15 -0.21 -16.91
CA PRO A 230 -10.86 -1.61 -16.61
C PRO A 230 -9.70 -1.84 -15.63
N ILE A 231 -8.62 -1.03 -15.65
CA ILE A 231 -7.57 -1.09 -14.61
C ILE A 231 -8.14 -0.98 -13.19
N ASN A 232 -8.98 0.03 -12.94
CA ASN A 232 -9.56 0.27 -11.62
C ASN A 232 -10.49 -0.89 -11.26
N LEU A 233 -11.32 -1.35 -12.20
CA LEU A 233 -12.19 -2.51 -12.01
C LEU A 233 -11.39 -3.80 -11.70
N ALA A 234 -10.23 -3.99 -12.32
CA ALA A 234 -9.34 -5.11 -12.05
C ALA A 234 -8.72 -5.07 -10.64
N TYR A 235 -8.43 -3.86 -10.13
CA TYR A 235 -8.03 -3.69 -8.74
C TYR A 235 -9.17 -4.08 -7.78
N GLU A 236 -10.40 -3.62 -8.03
CA GLU A 236 -11.57 -3.99 -7.21
C GLU A 236 -11.83 -5.51 -7.24
N ALA A 237 -11.65 -6.14 -8.41
CA ALA A 237 -11.72 -7.59 -8.53
C ALA A 237 -10.58 -8.29 -7.77
N ALA A 238 -9.40 -7.68 -7.65
CA ALA A 238 -8.28 -8.23 -6.89
C ALA A 238 -8.44 -8.08 -5.36
N THR A 239 -9.42 -7.28 -4.91
CA THR A 239 -9.67 -6.97 -3.50
C THR A 239 -11.09 -7.34 -3.03
N ALA A 240 -11.83 -8.11 -3.83
CA ALA A 240 -13.22 -8.48 -3.53
C ALA A 240 -13.36 -9.21 -2.17
N ASP A 241 -12.36 -10.00 -1.78
CA ASP A 241 -12.30 -10.72 -0.50
C ASP A 241 -12.08 -9.83 0.72
N ILE A 242 -11.44 -8.67 0.54
CA ILE A 242 -11.16 -7.72 1.62
C ILE A 242 -12.07 -6.49 1.60
N GLY A 243 -12.95 -6.39 0.59
CA GLY A 243 -13.99 -5.37 0.50
C GLY A 243 -13.50 -3.97 0.16
N ASP A 244 -12.32 -3.83 -0.45
CA ASP A 244 -11.89 -2.54 -1.00
C ASP A 244 -12.66 -2.28 -2.30
N LYS A 245 -13.38 -1.15 -2.33
CA LYS A 245 -14.21 -0.72 -3.45
C LYS A 245 -13.76 0.64 -3.93
N ASN A 246 -13.63 0.78 -5.25
CA ASN A 246 -13.29 2.06 -5.83
C ASN A 246 -14.49 3.01 -5.70
N ILE A 247 -14.18 4.26 -5.37
CA ILE A 247 -15.16 5.34 -5.24
C ILE A 247 -14.55 6.64 -5.77
N ILE A 248 -15.41 7.62 -6.06
CA ILE A 248 -14.95 8.96 -6.39
C ILE A 248 -14.45 9.64 -5.11
N ASP A 249 -13.29 10.30 -5.19
CA ASP A 249 -12.81 11.18 -4.13
C ASP A 249 -13.60 12.49 -4.13
N GLU A 250 -14.68 12.52 -3.36
CA GLU A 250 -15.54 13.70 -3.22
C GLU A 250 -14.80 14.91 -2.62
N TYR A 251 -13.72 14.68 -1.85
CA TYR A 251 -12.92 15.78 -1.31
C TYR A 251 -12.14 16.49 -2.43
N HIS A 252 -11.52 15.71 -3.31
CA HIS A 252 -10.78 16.26 -4.46
C HIS A 252 -11.71 16.97 -5.43
N GLN A 253 -12.86 16.35 -5.74
CA GLN A 253 -13.86 16.95 -6.61
C GLN A 253 -14.38 18.28 -6.05
N LYS A 254 -14.63 18.35 -4.73
CA LYS A 254 -15.12 19.58 -4.10
C LYS A 254 -14.08 20.71 -4.09
N GLU A 255 -12.82 20.39 -3.84
CA GLU A 255 -11.76 21.39 -3.72
C GLU A 255 -11.29 21.89 -5.10
N TYR A 256 -11.06 20.97 -6.04
CA TYR A 256 -10.41 21.28 -7.32
C TYR A 256 -11.36 21.23 -8.53
N ASN A 257 -12.59 20.76 -8.35
CA ASN A 257 -13.55 20.50 -9.45
C ASN A 257 -13.00 19.48 -10.48
N GLU A 258 -12.20 18.53 -10.00
CA GLU A 258 -11.59 17.45 -10.78
C GLU A 258 -12.06 16.09 -10.24
N VAL A 259 -12.50 15.21 -11.14
CA VAL A 259 -12.93 13.86 -10.76
C VAL A 259 -11.69 12.98 -10.61
N SER A 260 -11.48 12.45 -9.41
CA SER A 260 -10.46 11.45 -9.14
C SER A 260 -11.04 10.21 -8.46
N VAL A 261 -10.35 9.09 -8.61
CA VAL A 261 -10.72 7.79 -8.03
C VAL A 261 -9.85 7.48 -6.82
N ASN A 262 -10.49 7.00 -5.77
CA ASN A 262 -9.86 6.46 -4.59
C ASN A 262 -10.63 5.21 -4.15
N TYR A 263 -10.43 4.71 -2.93
CA TYR A 263 -11.19 3.58 -2.40
C TYR A 263 -11.66 3.85 -0.98
N ASN A 264 -12.72 3.16 -0.57
CA ASN A 264 -13.41 3.37 0.71
C ASN A 264 -12.47 3.44 1.93
N ARG A 265 -11.53 2.50 2.04
CA ARG A 265 -10.62 2.44 3.20
C ARG A 265 -9.68 3.63 3.28
N ASP A 266 -9.22 4.16 2.15
CA ASP A 266 -8.33 5.32 2.13
C ASP A 266 -9.08 6.63 2.40
N ILE A 267 -10.34 6.72 1.99
CA ILE A 267 -11.22 7.82 2.38
C ILE A 267 -11.44 7.81 3.91
N ASP A 268 -11.70 6.65 4.51
CA ASP A 268 -11.81 6.51 5.97
C ASP A 268 -10.49 6.86 6.68
N ALA A 269 -9.36 6.36 6.15
CA ALA A 269 -8.02 6.65 6.66
C ALA A 269 -7.70 8.16 6.59
N PHE A 270 -8.09 8.83 5.50
CA PHE A 270 -7.87 10.25 5.32
C PHE A 270 -8.60 11.09 6.37
N VAL A 271 -9.83 10.74 6.74
CA VAL A 271 -10.58 11.44 7.80
C VAL A 271 -9.83 11.36 9.14
N ILE A 272 -9.34 10.17 9.49
CA ILE A 272 -8.57 9.93 10.71
C ILE A 272 -7.26 10.73 10.66
N LEU A 273 -6.55 10.65 9.54
CA LEU A 273 -5.28 11.32 9.31
C LEU A 273 -5.41 12.84 9.43
N LYS A 274 -6.44 13.45 8.81
CA LYS A 274 -6.70 14.89 8.91
C LYS A 274 -6.97 15.31 10.34
N LYS A 275 -7.72 14.51 11.10
CA LYS A 275 -8.02 14.79 12.50
C LYS A 275 -6.75 14.73 13.35
N LEU A 276 -5.95 13.67 13.23
CA LEU A 276 -4.68 13.53 13.96
C LEU A 276 -3.69 14.64 13.60
N ALA A 277 -3.57 14.97 12.31
CA ALA A 277 -2.69 16.05 11.85
C ALA A 277 -3.13 17.43 12.40
N SER A 278 -4.44 17.71 12.40
CA SER A 278 -4.96 18.97 12.93
C SER A 278 -4.79 19.10 14.45
N ASP A 279 -4.89 17.99 15.18
CA ASP A 279 -4.77 17.99 16.65
C ASP A 279 -3.29 18.05 17.10
N LEU A 280 -2.36 17.51 16.30
CA LEU A 280 -0.95 17.33 16.66
C LEU A 280 -0.01 18.37 16.00
N LEU A 281 -0.18 18.64 14.71
CA LEU A 281 0.86 19.28 13.88
C LEU A 281 0.60 20.78 13.67
N PRO A 282 1.66 21.59 13.48
CA PRO A 282 1.48 23.02 13.22
C PRO A 282 0.70 23.26 11.92
N PRO A 283 -0.04 24.40 11.80
CA PRO A 283 -0.90 24.67 10.64
C PRO A 283 -0.19 24.65 9.27
N ASP A 284 1.12 24.91 9.24
CA ASP A 284 1.95 24.92 8.03
C ASP A 284 2.52 23.53 7.66
N ASN A 285 2.26 22.48 8.45
CA ASN A 285 2.67 21.11 8.12
C ASN A 285 1.99 20.62 6.82
N MET A 286 2.73 19.88 5.99
CA MET A 286 2.23 19.35 4.72
C MET A 286 0.95 18.49 4.84
N LEU A 287 0.75 17.74 5.92
CA LEU A 287 -0.46 16.95 6.16
C LEU A 287 -1.70 17.84 6.35
N ASN A 288 -1.52 19.02 6.93
CA ASN A 288 -2.59 20.01 7.06
C ASN A 288 -2.96 20.61 5.70
N ASN A 289 -2.06 20.59 4.72
CA ASN A 289 -2.28 21.08 3.36
C ASN A 289 -3.03 20.10 2.45
N TYR A 290 -2.99 18.79 2.70
CA TYR A 290 -3.77 17.83 1.92
C TYR A 290 -5.27 18.13 2.02
N LYS A 291 -5.92 18.30 0.87
CA LYS A 291 -7.36 18.56 0.76
C LYS A 291 -8.15 17.30 0.47
N SER A 292 -7.50 16.26 -0.04
CA SER A 292 -8.12 14.96 -0.34
C SER A 292 -7.13 13.79 -0.17
N PRO A 293 -7.60 12.52 -0.13
CA PRO A 293 -6.71 11.36 -0.23
C PRO A 293 -5.97 11.28 -1.58
N THR A 294 -6.51 11.82 -2.67
CA THR A 294 -5.74 12.00 -3.92
C THR A 294 -4.47 12.85 -3.68
N ASP A 295 -4.54 13.97 -2.93
CA ASP A 295 -3.36 14.79 -2.62
C ASP A 295 -2.32 14.04 -1.75
N MET A 296 -2.82 13.15 -0.89
CA MET A 296 -2.00 12.30 -0.02
C MET A 296 -1.25 11.21 -0.81
N GLY A 297 -1.89 10.72 -1.88
CA GLY A 297 -1.30 9.83 -2.87
C GLY A 297 -0.25 10.52 -3.74
N MET A 298 0.47 9.74 -4.53
CA MET A 298 1.56 10.25 -5.38
C MET A 298 1.78 9.45 -6.68
N ASN A 299 0.80 8.70 -7.15
CA ASN A 299 0.98 7.78 -8.27
C ASN A 299 0.85 8.44 -9.65
N HIS A 300 1.70 8.06 -10.61
CA HIS A 300 1.75 8.58 -11.99
C HIS A 300 1.55 7.48 -13.07
N VAL A 301 0.73 6.45 -12.78
CA VAL A 301 0.51 5.32 -13.71
C VAL A 301 -0.05 5.77 -15.05
N LYS A 302 -1.06 6.65 -15.06
CA LYS A 302 -1.75 7.05 -16.31
C LYS A 302 -0.80 7.69 -17.32
N GLU A 303 0.13 8.50 -16.83
CA GLU A 303 1.11 9.26 -17.61
C GLU A 303 2.08 8.34 -18.37
N ALA A 304 2.19 7.08 -17.99
CA ALA A 304 3.04 6.06 -18.60
C ALA A 304 2.26 5.04 -19.46
N ILE A 305 0.94 5.17 -19.57
CA ILE A 305 0.14 4.34 -20.49
C ILE A 305 0.41 4.79 -21.93
N THR A 306 0.89 3.87 -22.76
CA THR A 306 1.19 4.10 -24.18
C THR A 306 0.12 3.54 -25.12
N ASN A 307 -0.66 2.55 -24.67
CA ASN A 307 -1.78 2.00 -25.43
C ASN A 307 -2.94 1.56 -24.50
N ASP A 308 -3.96 2.40 -24.41
CA ASP A 308 -5.15 2.21 -23.58
C ASP A 308 -5.96 0.95 -23.90
N GLU A 309 -6.02 0.54 -25.17
CA GLU A 309 -6.74 -0.68 -25.60
C GLU A 309 -6.08 -1.94 -25.02
N ILE A 310 -4.75 -2.05 -25.15
CA ILE A 310 -3.97 -3.16 -24.59
C ILE A 310 -4.15 -3.24 -23.08
N ILE A 311 -4.07 -2.10 -22.39
CA ILE A 311 -4.28 -2.00 -20.95
C ILE A 311 -5.69 -2.47 -20.55
N CYS A 312 -6.71 -2.02 -21.29
CA CYS A 312 -8.11 -2.38 -21.00
C CYS A 312 -8.35 -3.88 -21.13
N VAL A 313 -7.85 -4.50 -22.20
CA VAL A 313 -7.99 -5.94 -22.45
C VAL A 313 -7.17 -6.74 -21.43
N ALA A 314 -5.97 -6.30 -21.06
CA ALA A 314 -5.16 -6.97 -20.04
C ALA A 314 -5.86 -6.96 -18.67
N SER A 315 -6.48 -5.82 -18.34
CA SER A 315 -7.25 -5.66 -17.10
C SER A 315 -8.52 -6.52 -17.09
N LEU A 316 -9.23 -6.63 -18.22
CA LEU A 316 -10.36 -7.55 -18.38
C LEU A 316 -9.94 -9.00 -18.12
N ASN A 317 -8.82 -9.43 -18.71
CA ASN A 317 -8.28 -10.78 -18.51
C ASN A 317 -7.90 -11.03 -17.03
N GLU A 318 -7.40 -10.03 -16.31
CA GLU A 318 -7.15 -10.15 -14.87
C GLU A 318 -8.45 -10.27 -14.07
N ILE A 319 -9.53 -9.56 -14.42
CA ILE A 319 -10.84 -9.71 -13.75
C ILE A 319 -11.34 -11.15 -13.88
N GLN A 320 -11.31 -11.71 -15.10
CA GLN A 320 -11.69 -13.12 -15.36
C GLN A 320 -10.78 -14.10 -14.61
N ARG A 321 -9.47 -13.81 -14.54
CA ARG A 321 -8.51 -14.59 -13.76
C ARG A 321 -8.87 -14.59 -12.27
N ARG A 322 -9.30 -13.44 -11.72
CA ARG A 322 -9.72 -13.30 -10.32
C ARG A 322 -11.00 -14.03 -10.03
N GLU A 323 -11.98 -13.97 -10.92
CA GLU A 323 -13.20 -14.77 -10.81
C GLU A 323 -12.88 -16.27 -10.69
N ALA A 324 -12.09 -16.80 -11.64
CA ALA A 324 -11.70 -18.20 -11.63
C ALA A 324 -10.88 -18.59 -10.38
N TRP A 325 -10.03 -17.68 -9.88
CA TRP A 325 -9.29 -17.90 -8.65
C TRP A 325 -10.21 -17.94 -7.42
N TYR A 326 -11.15 -17.01 -7.28
CA TYR A 326 -12.11 -17.06 -6.18
C TYR A 326 -13.00 -18.29 -6.26
N GLN A 327 -13.41 -18.73 -7.45
CA GLN A 327 -14.13 -20.00 -7.62
C GLN A 327 -13.31 -21.18 -7.10
N GLU A 328 -12.02 -21.26 -7.44
CA GLU A 328 -11.12 -22.31 -6.92
C GLU A 328 -10.98 -22.24 -5.39
N VAL A 329 -10.94 -21.04 -4.81
CA VAL A 329 -10.90 -20.86 -3.35
C VAL A 329 -12.18 -21.40 -2.69
N ILE A 330 -13.35 -21.10 -3.27
CA ILE A 330 -14.68 -21.60 -2.86
C ILE A 330 -14.77 -23.12 -2.99
N ASP A 331 -14.35 -23.68 -4.11
CA ASP A 331 -14.35 -25.13 -4.37
C ASP A 331 -13.48 -25.89 -3.36
N ASN A 332 -12.43 -25.24 -2.83
CA ASN A 332 -11.59 -25.78 -1.76
C ASN A 332 -12.17 -25.59 -0.34
N GLY A 333 -13.40 -25.06 -0.23
CA GLY A 333 -14.11 -24.87 1.03
C GLY A 333 -13.77 -23.58 1.78
N PHE A 334 -13.16 -22.61 1.11
CA PHE A 334 -12.79 -21.31 1.68
C PHE A 334 -13.50 -20.18 0.92
N GLY A 335 -13.93 -19.11 1.60
CA GLY A 335 -14.46 -17.91 0.93
C GLY A 335 -15.97 -17.86 0.72
N GLU A 336 -16.42 -16.90 -0.09
CA GLU A 336 -17.83 -16.54 -0.25
C GLU A 336 -18.24 -16.34 -1.72
N ASP A 337 -19.43 -16.81 -2.10
CA ASP A 337 -20.01 -16.63 -3.44
C ASP A 337 -20.11 -15.15 -3.87
N SER A 338 -20.13 -14.24 -2.90
CA SER A 338 -20.13 -12.79 -3.10
C SER A 338 -18.89 -12.31 -3.87
N TRP A 339 -17.74 -12.98 -3.73
CA TRP A 339 -16.48 -12.59 -4.39
C TRP A 339 -16.52 -12.88 -5.90
N VAL A 340 -17.05 -14.04 -6.28
CA VAL A 340 -17.26 -14.43 -7.69
C VAL A 340 -18.31 -13.53 -8.32
N THR A 341 -19.43 -13.30 -7.62
CA THR A 341 -20.50 -12.41 -8.10
C THR A 341 -19.98 -11.00 -8.35
N ALA A 342 -19.13 -10.47 -7.45
CA ALA A 342 -18.50 -9.16 -7.64
C ALA A 342 -17.61 -9.13 -8.89
N CYS A 343 -16.80 -10.16 -9.14
CA CYS A 343 -15.97 -10.23 -10.34
C CYS A 343 -16.80 -10.25 -11.64
N GLN A 344 -17.92 -10.97 -11.67
CA GLN A 344 -18.82 -11.04 -12.82
C GLN A 344 -19.48 -9.68 -13.12
N GLU A 345 -19.87 -8.93 -12.08
CA GLU A 345 -20.38 -7.57 -12.25
C GLU A 345 -19.31 -6.60 -12.78
N LEU A 346 -18.07 -6.73 -12.29
CA LEU A 346 -16.92 -5.93 -12.74
C LEU A 346 -16.53 -6.26 -14.18
N GLU A 347 -16.57 -7.54 -14.57
CA GLU A 347 -16.30 -7.98 -15.94
C GLU A 347 -17.29 -7.34 -16.92
N LYS A 348 -18.59 -7.36 -16.58
CA LYS A 348 -19.62 -6.72 -17.38
C LYS A 348 -19.35 -5.22 -17.58
N LYS A 349 -18.99 -4.50 -16.51
CA LYS A 349 -18.64 -3.07 -16.59
C LYS A 349 -17.40 -2.83 -17.47
N ALA A 350 -16.38 -3.69 -17.36
CA ALA A 350 -15.18 -3.60 -18.17
C ALA A 350 -15.48 -3.81 -19.67
N LEU A 351 -16.33 -4.79 -19.99
CA LEU A 351 -16.79 -5.03 -21.37
C LEU A 351 -17.60 -3.85 -21.93
N GLU A 352 -18.49 -3.26 -21.13
CA GLU A 352 -19.23 -2.06 -21.50
C GLU A 352 -18.29 -0.87 -21.79
N TYR A 353 -17.25 -0.69 -20.96
CA TYR A 353 -16.22 0.33 -21.17
C TYR A 353 -15.47 0.09 -22.48
N ILE A 354 -14.95 -1.12 -22.71
CA ILE A 354 -14.21 -1.51 -23.93
C ILE A 354 -15.08 -1.28 -25.17
N GLN A 355 -16.34 -1.70 -25.13
CA GLN A 355 -17.29 -1.49 -26.23
C GLN A 355 -17.53 0.00 -26.50
N SER A 356 -17.67 0.82 -25.45
CA SER A 356 -17.88 2.27 -25.59
C SER A 356 -16.71 2.99 -26.27
N LYS A 357 -15.49 2.44 -26.15
CA LYS A 357 -14.28 2.95 -26.81
C LYS A 357 -14.07 2.42 -28.22
N GLY A 358 -14.84 1.41 -28.64
CA GLY A 358 -14.64 0.71 -29.92
C GLY A 358 -13.43 -0.22 -29.93
N TYR A 359 -12.96 -0.62 -28.75
CA TYR A 359 -11.82 -1.54 -28.58
C TYR A 359 -12.22 -2.99 -28.83
N ASN A 360 -11.25 -3.83 -29.18
CA ASN A 360 -11.45 -5.26 -29.37
C ASN A 360 -11.21 -6.04 -28.05
N PRO A 361 -12.25 -6.58 -27.40
CA PRO A 361 -12.09 -7.35 -26.15
C PRO A 361 -11.31 -8.66 -26.34
N THR A 362 -11.14 -9.13 -27.58
CA THR A 362 -10.39 -10.36 -27.90
C THR A 362 -9.03 -10.06 -28.56
N LEU A 363 -8.52 -8.84 -28.37
CA LEU A 363 -7.19 -8.46 -28.83
C LEU A 363 -6.15 -9.44 -28.26
N HIS A 364 -5.31 -9.98 -29.13
CA HIS A 364 -4.18 -10.80 -28.71
C HIS A 364 -3.09 -9.89 -28.15
N LEU A 365 -2.74 -10.10 -26.88
CA LEU A 365 -1.81 -9.25 -26.13
C LEU A 365 -0.38 -9.78 -26.15
#